data_AF-K8W8B0-F1
#
_entry.id   AF-K8W8B0-F1
#
_cell.length_a   1.000
_cell.length_b   1.000
_cell.length_c   1.000
_cell.angle_alpha   90.00
_cell.angle_beta   90.00
_cell.angle_gamma   90.00
#
_symmetry.space_group_name_H-M   'P 1'
#
loop_
_entity.id
_entity.type
_entity.pdbx_description
1 polymer ?
#
loop_
_entity_poly.entity_id
_entity_poly.type
_entity_poly.pdbx_seq_one_letter_code
_entity_poly.pdbx_strand_id
1 'polypeptide(L)' 'MKYKIMNKDKVIGFTELKGSDPSMEFVFGSLEPTQFYTLDINKTNCKIYACKTKEEIASESITINDHSDELDEQYI' A
#
# COMPACT_ATOMS: atom_id res chain seq x y z
N MET A 1 -5.15 -7.56 11.04
CA MET A 1 -6.24 -6.58 10.75
C MET A 1 -6.05 -6.12 9.31
N LYS A 2 -7.12 -6.11 8.50
CA LYS A 2 -7.04 -5.71 7.08
C LYS A 2 -7.26 -4.20 6.95
N TYR A 3 -6.43 -3.57 6.14
CA TYR A 3 -6.47 -2.16 5.83
C TYR A 3 -6.72 -1.98 4.34
N LYS A 4 -7.41 -0.91 3.98
CA LYS A 4 -7.58 -0.48 2.59
C LYS A 4 -6.67 0.70 2.31
N ILE A 5 -6.03 0.67 1.16
CA ILE A 5 -5.22 1.77 0.64
C ILE A 5 -6.06 2.48 -0.38
N MET A 6 -6.32 3.77 -0.14
CA MET A 6 -7.08 4.62 -1.03
C MET A 6 -6.18 5.64 -1.69
N ASN A 7 -6.43 5.93 -2.96
CA ASN A 7 -5.80 7.01 -3.70
C ASN A 7 -6.92 7.86 -4.29
N LYS A 8 -6.95 9.15 -3.92
CA LYS A 8 -8.12 10.00 -4.13
C LYS A 8 -9.37 9.30 -3.59
N ASP A 9 -10.33 8.94 -4.44
CA ASP A 9 -11.60 8.30 -4.05
C ASP A 9 -11.65 6.80 -4.41
N LYS A 10 -10.54 6.21 -4.84
CA LYS A 10 -10.48 4.80 -5.27
C LYS A 10 -9.72 3.95 -4.26
N VAL A 11 -10.25 2.77 -3.96
CA VAL A 11 -9.49 1.74 -3.25
C VAL A 11 -8.56 1.10 -4.24
N ILE A 12 -7.26 1.28 -4.07
CA ILE A 12 -6.25 0.75 -4.99
C ILE A 12 -5.74 -0.61 -4.53
N GLY A 13 -5.80 -0.89 -3.24
CA GLY A 13 -5.40 -2.18 -2.72
C GLY A 13 -5.81 -2.39 -1.27
N PHE A 14 -5.53 -3.59 -0.79
CA PHE A 14 -5.65 -3.94 0.61
C PHE A 14 -4.31 -4.40 1.14
N THR A 15 -4.09 -4.26 2.43
CA THR A 15 -2.89 -4.76 3.08
C THR A 15 -3.19 -5.29 4.47
N GLU A 16 -2.39 -6.25 4.90
CA GLU A 16 -2.29 -6.64 6.29
C GLU A 16 -0.94 -6.16 6.80
N LEU A 17 -0.96 -5.13 7.64
CA LEU A 17 0.22 -4.64 8.34
C LEU A 17 0.67 -5.71 9.35
N LYS A 18 1.88 -6.26 9.17
CA LYS A 18 2.38 -7.45 9.88
C LYS A 18 3.70 -7.24 10.62
N GLY A 19 4.50 -6.24 10.24
CA GLY A 19 5.76 -5.94 10.91
C GLY A 19 5.85 -4.46 11.26
N SER A 20 6.25 -4.15 12.49
CA SER A 20 6.68 -2.81 12.89
C SER A 20 8.15 -2.90 13.24
N ASP A 21 9.01 -2.07 12.64
CA ASP A 21 10.34 -1.83 13.22
C ASP A 21 10.18 -0.76 14.31
N PRO A 22 10.29 -1.10 15.60
CA PRO A 22 10.06 -0.15 16.69
C PRO A 22 11.09 0.99 16.70
N SER A 23 12.25 0.79 16.06
CA SER A 23 13.34 1.77 16.03
C SER A 23 13.18 2.76 14.88
N MET A 24 12.48 2.37 13.81
CA MET A 24 12.27 3.20 12.62
C MET A 24 10.81 3.66 12.45
N GLU A 25 9.90 3.28 13.35
CA GLU A 25 8.47 3.62 13.32
C GLU A 25 7.76 3.23 12.00
N PHE A 26 8.37 2.36 11.19
CA PHE A 26 7.78 1.88 9.95
C PHE A 26 6.95 0.63 10.20
N VAL A 27 5.82 0.58 9.50
CA VAL A 27 4.95 -0.59 9.47
C VAL A 27 4.87 -1.12 8.04
N PHE A 28 5.12 -2.42 7.90
CA PHE A 28 5.18 -3.10 6.61
C PHE A 28 4.03 -4.09 6.45
N GLY A 29 3.57 -4.24 5.21
CA GLY A 29 2.55 -5.21 4.82
C GLY A 29 2.59 -5.47 3.32
N SER A 30 2.12 -6.65 2.91
CA SER A 30 1.97 -6.98 1.49
C SER A 30 0.77 -6.24 0.90
N LEU A 31 0.89 -5.77 -0.34
CA LEU A 31 -0.20 -5.16 -1.08
C LEU A 31 -0.96 -6.23 -1.87
N GLU A 32 -2.26 -6.32 -1.64
CA GLU A 32 -3.22 -7.01 -2.52
C GLU A 32 -3.87 -5.94 -3.42
N PRO A 33 -3.42 -5.79 -4.68
CA PRO A 33 -3.95 -4.77 -5.58
C PRO A 33 -5.39 -5.07 -6.00
N THR A 34 -6.12 -4.02 -6.36
CA THR A 34 -7.44 -4.11 -7.01
C THR A 34 -7.33 -3.74 -8.48
N GLN A 35 -8.44 -3.84 -9.23
CA GLN A 35 -8.53 -3.35 -10.61
C GLN A 35 -8.20 -1.85 -10.81
N PHE A 36 -8.18 -1.06 -9.73
CA PHE A 36 -7.84 0.36 -9.79
C PHE A 36 -6.35 0.64 -9.54
N TYR A 37 -5.58 -0.40 -9.25
CA TYR A 37 -4.13 -0.31 -9.15
C TYR A 37 -3.51 -0.32 -10.55
N THR A 38 -2.59 0.61 -10.78
CA THR A 38 -1.82 0.75 -12.02
C THR A 38 -0.39 1.12 -11.68
N LEU A 39 0.58 0.71 -12.48
CA LEU A 39 2.01 1.02 -12.25
C LEU A 39 2.27 2.53 -12.16
N ASP A 40 1.63 3.30 -13.04
CA ASP A 40 1.74 4.77 -13.09
C ASP A 40 0.93 5.51 -12.02
N ILE A 41 0.42 4.82 -11.00
CA ILE A 41 -0.41 5.48 -10.00
C ILE A 41 0.43 6.46 -9.17
N ASN A 42 -0.09 7.67 -8.96
CA ASN A 42 0.58 8.65 -8.11
C ASN A 42 0.54 8.19 -6.65
N LYS A 43 1.64 7.61 -6.16
CA LYS A 43 1.74 7.04 -4.81
C LYS A 43 1.79 8.08 -3.68
N THR A 44 1.89 9.37 -3.99
CA THR A 44 2.12 10.46 -3.02
C THR A 44 0.87 10.84 -2.22
N ASN A 45 -0.33 10.61 -2.74
CA ASN A 45 -1.61 10.94 -2.07
C ASN A 45 -2.38 9.71 -1.60
N CYS A 46 -1.66 8.63 -1.32
CA CYS A 46 -2.26 7.43 -0.75
C CYS A 46 -2.66 7.69 0.71
N LYS A 47 -3.74 7.03 1.14
CA LYS A 47 -4.21 7.02 2.52
C LYS A 47 -4.56 5.60 2.94
N ILE A 48 -4.33 5.26 4.19
CA ILE A 48 -4.65 3.94 4.74
C ILE A 48 -5.84 4.06 5.69
N TYR A 49 -6.80 3.15 5.55
CA TYR A 49 -7.93 3.08 6.47
C TYR A 49 -8.09 1.67 7.02
N ALA A 50 -8.40 1.58 8.31
CA ALA A 50 -8.82 0.34 8.94
C ALA A 50 -10.16 -0.13 8.35
N CYS A 51 -10.22 -1.32 7.75
CA CYS A 51 -11.47 -1.82 7.15
C CYS A 51 -12.58 -2.00 8.20
N LYS A 52 -12.22 -2.33 9.45
CA LYS A 52 -13.16 -2.60 10.54
C LYS A 52 -13.75 -1.33 11.13
N THR A 53 -12.93 -0.34 11.44
CA THR A 53 -13.35 0.88 12.15
C THR A 53 -13.59 2.06 11.21
N LYS A 54 -13.15 1.95 9.94
CA LYS A 54 -13.15 3.02 8.94
C LYS A 54 -12.29 4.25 9.33
N GLU A 55 -11.45 4.10 10.35
CA GLU A 55 -10.53 5.14 10.79
C GLU A 55 -9.36 5.27 9.82
N GLU A 56 -8.95 6.51 9.57
CA GLU A 56 -7.73 6.82 8.83
C GLU A 56 -6.52 6.58 9.72
N ILE A 57 -5.51 5.90 9.19
CA ILE A 57 -4.22 5.78 9.86
C ILE A 57 -3.41 7.03 9.50
N ALA A 58 -3.07 7.84 10.49
CA ALA A 58 -2.19 8.97 10.31
C ALA A 58 -0.78 8.47 9.98
N SER A 59 -0.24 8.90 8.85
CA SER A 59 1.10 8.56 8.38
C SER A 59 1.70 9.77 7.67
N GLU A 60 2.98 10.05 7.92
CA GLU A 60 3.70 11.13 7.22
C GLU A 60 3.84 10.81 5.73
N SER A 61 4.13 9.55 5.39
CA SER A 61 4.25 9.09 4.02
C SER A 61 3.83 7.63 3.88
N ILE A 62 3.43 7.25 2.67
CA ILE A 62 3.13 5.86 2.29
C ILE A 62 3.91 5.55 1.03
N THR A 63 4.75 4.52 1.11
CA THR A 63 5.54 4.02 -0.01
C THR A 63 5.01 2.67 -0.45
N ILE A 64 4.72 2.52 -1.75
CA ILE A 64 4.35 1.24 -2.36
C ILE A 64 5.50 0.84 -3.30
N ASN A 65 6.28 -0.15 -2.88
CA ASN A 65 7.32 -0.76 -3.72
C ASN A 65 6.65 -1.82 -4.59
N ASP A 66 6.63 -1.57 -5.89
CA ASP A 66 6.15 -2.51 -6.88
C ASP A 66 7.35 -3.11 -7.60
N HIS A 67 7.44 -4.43 -7.58
CA HIS A 67 8.54 -5.19 -8.20
C HIS A 67 8.05 -5.97 -9.43
N SER A 68 6.85 -5.68 -9.95
CA SER A 68 6.35 -6.31 -11.17
C SER A 68 7.28 -6.11 -12.35
N ASP A 69 7.90 -4.94 -12.46
CA ASP A 69 8.74 -4.58 -13.60
C ASP A 69 10.13 -5.25 -13.54
N GLU A 70 10.60 -5.62 -12.34
CA GLU A 70 11.88 -6.32 -12.16
C GLU A 70 11.83 -7.80 -12.61
N LEU A 71 10.63 -8.34 -12.87
CA LEU A 71 10.45 -9.72 -13.35
C LEU A 71 10.43 -9.83 -14.88
N ASP A 72 10.22 -8.74 -15.62
CA ASP A 72 10.26 -8.75 -17.09
C ASP A 72 11.71 -8.71 -17.64
N GLU A 73 12.71 -8.35 -16.82
CA GLU A 73 14.11 -8.27 -17.27
C GLU A 73 14.88 -9.62 -17.25
N GLN A 74 14.28 -10.74 -16.82
CA GLN A 74 14.94 -12.06 -16.78
C GLN A 74 14.50 -13.07 -17.84
N TYR A 75 13.72 -12.64 -18.84
CA TYR A 75 13.40 -13.48 -19.99
C TYR A 75 14.02 -12.94 -21.28
N ILE A 76 15.34 -13.08 -21.41
CA ILE A 76 16.06 -13.05 -22.69
C ILE A 76 16.99 -14.26 -22.77
#